data_AF-A0A1J4P5V8-F1
#
_entry.id   AF-A0A1J4P5V8-F1
#
_cell.length_a   1.000
_cell.length_b   1.000
_cell.length_c   1.000
_cell.angle_alpha   90.00
_cell.angle_beta   90.00
_cell.angle_gamma   90.00
#
_symmetry.space_group_name_H-M   'P 1'
#
loop_
_entity.id
_entity.type
_entity.pdbx_description
1 polymer ?
#
loop_
_entity_poly.entity_id
_entity_poly.type
_entity_poly.pdbx_seq_one_letter_code
_entity_poly.pdbx_strand_id
1 'polypeptide(L)'
;MNGIKAGQHAGVRPWHAFACGSMLGLAALYERVRGLRDGRQYVLCHSSSTLDHVTVVALVLVAGAFLAAVVGGVTAVMREKPSPPAFLVACMVAALAFVVAADRVDAGGERRAAQLASAPFDEALCDYPAPVYSATPGWFSW
;
A
#
# COMPACT_ATOMS: atom_id res chain seq x y z
N MET A 1 50.54 -15.66 0.95
CA MET A 1 49.77 -14.44 1.27
C MET A 1 48.30 -14.84 1.32
N ASN A 2 47.66 -14.52 2.44
CA ASN A 2 46.40 -15.11 2.90
C ASN A 2 45.19 -14.74 2.04
N GLY A 3 44.31 -15.73 1.86
CA GLY A 3 43.05 -15.60 1.12
C GLY A 3 42.09 -14.62 1.78
N ILE A 4 41.64 -13.66 0.98
CA ILE A 4 40.50 -12.81 1.29
C ILE A 4 39.26 -13.69 1.13
N LYS A 5 38.70 -14.19 2.25
CA LYS A 5 37.36 -14.77 2.26
C LYS A 5 36.37 -13.63 1.98
N ALA A 6 36.03 -13.48 0.71
CA ALA A 6 35.00 -12.56 0.26
C ALA A 6 33.66 -12.95 0.89
N GLY A 7 33.05 -11.96 1.56
CA GLY A 7 31.60 -11.80 1.69
C GLY A 7 30.83 -13.04 2.13
N GLN A 8 30.69 -13.20 3.44
CA GLN A 8 29.64 -14.02 4.04
C GLN A 8 28.28 -13.38 3.70
N HIS A 9 27.77 -13.65 2.50
CA HIS A 9 26.44 -13.24 2.09
C HIS A 9 25.43 -13.98 2.96
N ALA A 10 24.82 -13.28 3.93
CA ALA A 10 23.65 -13.76 4.64
C ALA A 10 22.56 -14.06 3.60
N GLY A 11 22.42 -15.35 3.24
CA GLY A 11 21.53 -15.79 2.19
C GLY A 11 20.08 -15.55 2.61
N VAL A 12 19.44 -14.56 2.00
CA VAL A 12 17.98 -14.37 2.14
C VAL A 12 17.30 -15.56 1.49
N ARG A 13 16.82 -16.48 2.32
CA ARG A 13 16.07 -17.65 1.86
C ARG A 13 14.79 -17.17 1.16
N PRO A 14 14.49 -17.63 -0.06
CA PRO A 14 13.41 -17.08 -0.88
C PRO A 14 12.01 -17.18 -0.26
N TRP A 15 11.79 -18.18 0.61
CA TRP A 15 10.58 -18.27 1.42
C TRP A 15 10.34 -17.03 2.30
N HIS A 16 11.39 -16.39 2.83
CA HIS A 16 11.23 -15.19 3.65
C HIS A 16 10.76 -13.99 2.82
N ALA A 17 11.26 -13.83 1.59
CA ALA A 17 10.82 -12.75 0.71
C ALA A 17 9.33 -12.91 0.33
N PHE A 18 8.92 -14.14 0.01
CA PHE A 18 7.52 -14.45 -0.27
C PHE A 18 6.62 -14.23 0.95
N ALA A 19 7.02 -14.75 2.12
CA ALA A 19 6.24 -14.64 3.36
C ALA A 19 6.12 -13.17 3.80
N CYS A 20 7.23 -12.42 3.82
CA CYS A 20 7.20 -11.01 4.20
C CYS A 20 6.37 -10.17 3.22
N GLY A 21 6.55 -10.34 1.90
CA GLY A 21 5.80 -9.59 0.91
C GLY A 21 4.29 -9.91 0.92
N SER A 22 3.93 -11.19 1.07
CA SER A 22 2.53 -11.61 1.20
C SER A 22 1.89 -11.09 2.48
N MET A 23 2.62 -11.15 3.59
CA MET A 23 2.14 -10.64 4.87
C MET A 23 1.97 -9.12 4.84
N LEU A 24 2.90 -8.38 4.21
CA LEU A 24 2.78 -6.94 3.99
C LEU A 24 1.57 -6.59 3.13
N GLY A 25 1.36 -7.29 2.01
CA GLY A 25 0.20 -7.07 1.15
C GLY A 25 -1.13 -7.37 1.84
N LEU A 26 -1.22 -8.50 2.55
CA LEU A 26 -2.41 -8.89 3.31
C LEU A 26 -2.71 -7.90 4.45
N ALA A 27 -1.68 -7.49 5.18
CA ALA A 27 -1.87 -6.53 6.26
C ALA A 27 -2.29 -5.16 5.70
N ALA A 28 -1.69 -4.69 4.59
CA ALA A 28 -2.07 -3.44 3.93
C ALA A 28 -3.53 -3.46 3.39
N LEU A 29 -4.01 -4.62 2.94
CA LEU A 29 -5.41 -4.84 2.56
C LEU A 29 -6.33 -4.86 3.78
N TYR A 30 -5.93 -5.56 4.84
CA TYR A 30 -6.71 -5.70 6.06
C TYR A 30 -6.98 -4.34 6.71
N GLU A 31 -5.97 -3.47 6.73
CA GLU A 31 -6.13 -2.10 7.22
C GLU A 31 -7.08 -1.28 6.38
N ARG A 32 -7.02 -1.40 5.07
CA ARG A 32 -7.94 -0.69 4.19
C ARG A 32 -9.38 -1.14 4.40
N VAL A 33 -9.60 -2.42 4.69
CA VAL A 33 -10.91 -2.96 5.07
C VAL A 33 -11.37 -2.48 6.45
N ARG A 34 -10.47 -2.42 7.45
CA ARG A 34 -10.81 -1.92 8.79
C ARG A 34 -11.00 -0.40 8.81
N GLY A 35 -10.18 0.37 8.10
CA GLY A 35 -10.30 1.82 7.96
C GLY A 35 -11.59 2.22 7.25
N LEU A 36 -12.14 1.37 6.37
CA LEU A 36 -13.49 1.58 5.84
C LEU A 36 -14.60 1.43 6.90
N ARG A 37 -14.35 0.74 8.02
CA ARG A 37 -15.32 0.55 9.11
C ARG A 37 -15.12 1.52 10.27
N ASP A 38 -13.87 1.74 10.67
CA ASP A 38 -13.51 2.46 11.91
C ASP A 38 -12.74 3.77 11.64
N GLY A 39 -12.55 4.13 10.37
CA GLY A 39 -11.82 5.33 9.97
C GLY A 39 -12.56 6.63 10.26
N ARG A 40 -11.84 7.75 10.23
CA ARG A 40 -12.46 9.07 10.33
C ARG A 40 -13.38 9.28 9.13
N GLN A 41 -14.62 9.63 9.42
CA GLN A 41 -15.65 9.83 8.41
C GLN A 41 -15.77 11.31 8.09
N TYR A 42 -15.78 11.62 6.79
CA TYR A 42 -15.97 12.95 6.25
C TYR A 42 -17.23 12.94 5.39
N VAL A 43 -18.20 13.76 5.76
CA VAL A 43 -19.45 13.92 4.99
C VAL A 43 -19.19 14.95 3.90
N LEU A 44 -19.43 14.56 2.64
CA LEU A 44 -19.17 15.40 1.47
C LEU A 44 -20.50 15.75 0.81
N CYS A 45 -20.74 17.02 0.50
CA CYS A 45 -21.97 17.40 -0.18
C CYS A 45 -21.95 17.13 -1.69
N HIS A 46 -20.77 16.90 -2.28
CA HIS A 46 -20.63 16.56 -3.69
C HIS A 46 -19.75 15.32 -3.85
N SER A 47 -20.18 14.38 -4.69
CA SER A 47 -19.30 13.30 -5.17
C SER A 47 -18.08 13.94 -5.85
N SER A 48 -16.91 13.76 -5.26
CA SER A 48 -15.66 14.23 -5.87
C SER A 48 -15.01 13.05 -6.61
N SER A 49 -14.97 13.11 -7.94
CA SER A 49 -14.29 12.09 -8.76
C SER A 49 -12.81 11.91 -8.39
N THR A 50 -12.23 12.93 -7.76
CA THR A 50 -10.86 12.93 -7.26
C THR A 50 -10.63 11.98 -6.10
N LEU A 51 -11.57 11.85 -5.15
CA LEU A 51 -11.41 10.91 -4.02
C LEU A 51 -11.56 9.45 -4.47
N ASP A 52 -12.42 9.19 -5.46
CA ASP A 52 -12.54 7.86 -6.06
C ASP A 52 -11.25 7.47 -6.79
N HIS A 53 -10.64 8.40 -7.54
CA HIS A 53 -9.35 8.16 -8.18
C HIS A 53 -8.24 7.87 -7.16
N VAL A 54 -8.19 8.60 -6.05
CA VAL A 54 -7.21 8.38 -4.97
C VAL A 54 -7.34 6.97 -4.41
N THR A 55 -8.58 6.54 -4.12
CA THR A 55 -8.86 5.20 -3.59
C THR A 55 -8.46 4.10 -4.59
N VAL A 56 -8.80 4.28 -5.87
CA VAL A 56 -8.41 3.33 -6.94
C VAL A 56 -6.90 3.26 -7.08
N VAL A 57 -6.20 4.40 -7.05
CA VAL A 57 -4.73 4.44 -7.13
C VAL A 57 -4.11 3.71 -5.95
N ALA A 58 -4.59 3.93 -4.72
CA ALA A 58 -4.11 3.22 -3.55
C ALA A 58 -4.29 1.70 -3.68
N LEU A 59 -5.44 1.24 -4.16
CA LEU A 59 -5.69 -0.19 -4.41
C LEU A 59 -4.76 -0.78 -5.49
N VAL A 60 -4.52 -0.06 -6.59
CA VAL A 60 -3.60 -0.48 -7.64
C VAL A 60 -2.17 -0.60 -7.11
N LEU A 61 -1.74 0.32 -6.24
CA LEU A 61 -0.43 0.26 -5.61
C LEU A 61 -0.29 -0.95 -4.69
N VAL A 62 -1.30 -1.25 -3.87
CA VAL A 62 -1.31 -2.46 -3.01
C VAL A 62 -1.30 -3.74 -3.86
N ALA A 63 -2.05 -3.78 -4.97
CA ALA A 63 -2.00 -4.89 -5.91
C ALA A 63 -0.60 -5.05 -6.55
N GLY A 64 0.05 -3.94 -6.89
CA GLY A 64 1.43 -3.91 -7.37
C GLY A 64 2.43 -4.47 -6.35
N ALA A 65 2.26 -4.12 -5.06
CA ALA A 65 3.08 -4.66 -3.98
C ALA A 65 2.93 -6.19 -3.87
N PHE A 66 1.69 -6.69 -3.94
CA PHE A 66 1.41 -8.12 -3.91
C PHE A 66 2.01 -8.84 -5.12
N LEU A 67 1.86 -8.28 -6.33
CA LEU A 67 2.46 -8.84 -7.54
C LEU A 67 3.99 -8.89 -7.45
N ALA A 68 4.64 -7.84 -6.94
CA ALA A 68 6.09 -7.83 -6.75
C ALA A 68 6.55 -8.95 -5.79
N ALA A 69 5.80 -9.19 -4.72
CA ALA A 69 6.07 -10.26 -3.77
C ALA A 69 5.88 -11.66 -4.38
N VAL A 70 4.78 -11.87 -5.11
CA VAL A 70 4.49 -13.14 -5.80
C VAL A 70 5.53 -13.43 -6.87
N VAL A 71 5.87 -12.45 -7.70
CA VAL A 71 6.90 -12.60 -8.74
C VAL A 71 8.25 -12.95 -8.10
N GLY A 72 8.64 -12.25 -7.03
CA GLY A 72 9.86 -12.56 -6.28
C GLY A 72 9.87 -13.98 -5.71
N GLY A 73 8.75 -14.44 -5.16
CA GLY A 73 8.60 -15.80 -4.62
C GLY A 73 8.63 -16.88 -5.71
N VAL A 74 7.81 -16.74 -6.74
CA VAL A 74 7.68 -17.71 -7.85
C VAL A 74 9.00 -17.85 -8.60
N THR A 75 9.64 -16.75 -8.97
CA THR A 75 10.93 -16.80 -9.68
C THR A 75 12.04 -17.43 -8.84
N ALA A 76 11.93 -17.38 -7.51
CA ALA A 76 12.91 -17.98 -6.63
C ALA A 76 12.64 -19.46 -6.32
N VAL A 77 11.40 -19.92 -6.47
CA VAL A 77 11.02 -21.35 -6.35
C VAL A 77 11.21 -22.08 -7.69
N MET A 78 10.85 -21.47 -8.81
CA MET A 78 10.87 -22.12 -10.13
C MET A 78 12.25 -22.17 -10.77
N ARG A 79 13.22 -21.38 -10.30
CA ARG A 79 14.58 -21.44 -10.85
C ARG A 79 15.38 -22.57 -10.20
N GLU A 80 15.86 -23.48 -11.04
CA GLU A 80 16.81 -24.53 -10.67
C GLU A 80 18.15 -23.97 -10.15
N LYS A 81 18.52 -22.75 -10.58
CA LYS A 81 19.66 -22.00 -10.06
C LYS A 81 19.22 -20.99 -8.99
N PRO A 82 20.01 -20.79 -7.92
CA PRO A 82 19.73 -19.79 -6.90
C PRO A 82 19.49 -18.42 -7.56
N SER A 83 18.36 -17.80 -7.26
CA SER A 83 18.09 -16.43 -7.69
C SER A 83 19.15 -15.51 -7.08
N PRO A 84 19.67 -14.52 -7.83
CA PRO A 84 20.64 -13.60 -7.27
C PRO A 84 19.98 -12.81 -6.13
N PRO A 85 20.65 -12.66 -4.98
CA PRO A 85 20.07 -11.99 -3.80
C PRO A 85 19.62 -10.56 -4.12
N ALA A 86 20.30 -9.88 -5.05
CA ALA A 86 19.91 -8.55 -5.52
C ALA A 86 18.50 -8.49 -6.11
N PHE A 87 18.05 -9.52 -6.83
CA PHE A 87 16.71 -9.54 -7.41
C PHE A 87 15.62 -9.67 -6.34
N LEU A 88 15.81 -10.57 -5.36
CA LEU A 88 14.90 -10.72 -4.22
C LEU A 88 14.82 -9.44 -3.39
N VAL A 89 15.96 -8.81 -3.14
CA VAL A 89 16.03 -7.51 -2.45
C VAL A 89 15.30 -6.44 -3.26
N ALA A 90 15.47 -6.38 -4.59
CA ALA A 90 14.76 -5.43 -5.44
C ALA A 90 13.24 -5.64 -5.38
N CYS A 91 12.75 -6.89 -5.41
CA CYS A 91 11.32 -7.18 -5.25
C CYS A 91 10.79 -6.73 -3.88
N MET A 92 11.55 -6.94 -2.80
CA MET A 92 11.18 -6.49 -1.45
C MET A 92 11.14 -4.96 -1.36
N VAL A 93 12.14 -4.27 -1.92
CA VAL A 93 12.19 -2.80 -1.97
C VAL A 93 11.03 -2.25 -2.80
N ALA A 94 10.70 -2.87 -3.93
CA ALA A 94 9.57 -2.48 -4.76
C ALA A 94 8.24 -2.65 -4.01
N ALA A 95 8.02 -3.79 -3.35
CA ALA A 95 6.83 -4.03 -2.56
C ALA A 95 6.67 -3.00 -1.44
N LEU A 96 7.76 -2.69 -0.72
CA LEU A 96 7.76 -1.66 0.31
C LEU A 96 7.46 -0.28 -0.27
N ALA A 97 8.08 0.09 -1.38
CA ALA A 97 7.86 1.38 -2.05
C ALA A 97 6.41 1.55 -2.48
N PHE A 98 5.76 0.50 -2.99
CA PHE A 98 4.35 0.51 -3.35
C PHE A 98 3.44 0.70 -2.13
N VAL A 99 3.70 0.01 -1.01
CA VAL A 99 2.92 0.19 0.22
C VAL A 99 3.07 1.61 0.77
N VAL A 100 4.29 2.15 0.83
CA VAL A 100 4.54 3.53 1.28
C VAL A 100 3.87 4.54 0.35
N ALA A 101 3.89 4.30 -0.96
CA ALA A 101 3.19 5.15 -1.92
C ALA A 101 1.67 5.12 -1.72
N ALA A 102 1.10 3.94 -1.45
CA ALA A 102 -0.33 3.79 -1.17
C ALA A 102 -0.73 4.59 0.09
N ASP A 103 0.05 4.49 1.16
CA ASP A 103 -0.21 5.24 2.40
C ASP A 103 -0.12 6.76 2.20
N ARG A 104 0.85 7.22 1.40
CA ARG A 104 0.96 8.64 1.02
C ARG A 104 -0.25 9.13 0.23
N VAL A 105 -0.77 8.28 -0.66
CA VAL A 105 -1.98 8.57 -1.45
C VAL A 105 -3.20 8.64 -0.53
N ASP A 106 -3.37 7.70 0.40
CA ASP A 106 -4.46 7.68 1.37
C ASP A 106 -4.43 8.93 2.29
N ALA A 107 -3.26 9.30 2.81
CA ALA A 107 -3.09 10.52 3.60
C ALA A 107 -3.35 11.82 2.81
N GLY A 108 -3.05 11.82 1.51
CA GLY A 108 -3.42 12.91 0.61
C GLY A 108 -4.93 12.99 0.40
N GLY A 109 -5.59 11.84 0.27
CA GLY A 109 -7.04 11.69 0.22
C GLY A 109 -7.72 12.26 1.46
N GLU A 110 -7.26 11.87 2.66
CA GLU A 110 -7.80 12.38 3.92
C GLU A 110 -7.68 13.90 4.03
N ARG A 111 -6.51 14.48 3.75
CA ARG A 111 -6.33 15.94 3.80
C ARG A 111 -7.28 16.66 2.86
N ARG A 112 -7.52 16.11 1.68
CA ARG A 112 -8.42 16.70 0.69
C ARG A 112 -9.88 16.53 1.10
N ALA A 113 -10.25 15.39 1.67
CA ALA A 113 -11.56 15.17 2.29
C ALA A 113 -11.81 16.16 3.42
N ALA A 114 -10.84 16.38 4.30
CA ALA A 114 -10.91 17.35 5.39
C ALA A 114 -11.06 18.79 4.87
N GLN A 115 -10.34 19.16 3.81
CA GLN A 115 -10.50 20.47 3.16
C GLN A 115 -11.90 20.66 2.59
N LEU A 116 -12.43 19.65 1.89
CA LEU A 116 -13.78 19.70 1.32
C LEU A 116 -14.88 19.72 2.40
N ALA A 117 -14.67 19.02 3.51
CA ALA A 117 -15.57 19.02 4.66
C ALA A 117 -15.48 20.30 5.50
N SER A 118 -14.38 21.07 5.40
CA SER A 118 -14.21 22.34 6.11
C SER A 118 -14.86 23.55 5.43
N ALA A 119 -15.31 23.40 4.18
CA ALA A 119 -16.17 24.39 3.53
C ALA A 119 -17.50 24.47 4.29
N PRO A 120 -18.14 25.65 4.41
CA PRO A 120 -19.40 25.79 5.14
C PRO A 120 -20.42 24.79 4.61
N PHE A 121 -20.76 23.81 5.46
CA PHE A 121 -21.65 22.71 5.14
C PHE A 121 -23.08 23.22 5.24
N ASP A 122 -23.78 23.25 4.12
CA ASP A 122 -25.19 23.58 4.07
C ASP A 122 -25.95 22.35 3.57
N GLU A 123 -26.55 21.64 4.52
CA GLU A 123 -27.24 20.36 4.31
C GLU A 123 -28.44 20.51 3.35
N ALA A 124 -28.97 21.74 3.23
CA ALA A 124 -30.06 22.10 2.31
C ALA A 124 -29.62 22.22 0.83
N LEU A 125 -28.31 22.25 0.55
CA LEU A 125 -27.74 22.29 -0.81
C LEU A 125 -27.44 20.89 -1.39
N CYS A 126 -27.62 19.84 -0.58
CA CYS A 126 -27.39 18.46 -0.97
C CYS A 126 -28.68 17.82 -1.52
N ASP A 127 -28.87 17.80 -2.84
CA ASP A 127 -30.04 17.15 -3.49
C ASP A 127 -30.02 15.60 -3.44
N TYR A 128 -29.03 15.02 -2.76
CA TYR A 128 -28.77 13.58 -2.69
C TYR A 128 -28.20 13.20 -1.32
N PRO A 129 -28.35 11.94 -0.87
CA PRO A 129 -27.73 11.49 0.38
C PRO A 129 -26.23 11.75 0.34
N ALA A 130 -25.74 12.54 1.31
CA ALA A 130 -24.36 13.00 1.33
C ALA A 130 -23.39 11.80 1.37
N PRO A 131 -22.51 11.63 0.38
CA PRO A 131 -21.52 10.56 0.41
C PRO A 131 -20.60 10.70 1.64
N VAL A 132 -20.40 9.58 2.34
CA VAL A 132 -19.49 9.48 3.48
C VAL A 132 -18.17 8.89 2.99
N TYR A 133 -17.10 9.67 3.08
CA TYR A 133 -15.74 9.19 2.85
C TYR A 133 -15.12 8.71 4.16
N SER A 134 -14.67 7.45 4.21
CA SER A 134 -13.92 6.92 5.35
C SER A 134 -12.43 6.95 5.06
N ALA A 135 -11.67 7.72 5.84
CA ALA A 135 -10.22 7.76 5.72
C ALA A 135 -9.61 6.44 6.20
N THR A 136 -8.66 5.92 5.43
CA THR A 136 -7.90 4.74 5.81
C THR A 136 -6.65 5.16 6.58
N PRO A 137 -6.44 4.65 7.81
CA PRO A 137 -5.21 4.91 8.53
C PRO A 137 -4.07 4.17 7.81
N GLY A 138 -3.06 4.90 7.35
CA GLY A 138 -1.81 4.33 6.84
C GLY A 138 -0.80 4.14 7.97
N TRP A 139 0.04 3.11 7.90
CA TRP A 139 1.13 2.90 8.86
C TRP A 139 2.22 3.96 8.79
N PHE A 140 2.44 4.50 7.59
CA PHE A 140 3.61 5.34 7.30
C PHE A 140 3.28 6.84 7.20
N SER A 141 2.05 7.22 7.51
CA SER A 141 1.56 8.58 7.43
C SER A 141 0.79 8.94 8.69
N TRP A 142 1.37 9.84 9.48
CA TRP A 142 0.79 10.45 10.68
C TRP A 142 0.58 11.95 10.50
#